data_AF-A0A7V9A9V1-F1
#
_entry.id   AF-A0A7V9A9V1-F1
#
_cell.length_a   1.000
_cell.length_b   1.000
_cell.length_c   1.000
_cell.angle_alpha   90.00
_cell.angle_beta   90.00
_cell.angle_gamma   90.00
#
_symmetry.space_group_name_H-M   'P 1'
#
loop_
_entity.id
_entity.type
_entity.pdbx_description
1 polymer ?
#
loop_
_entity_poly.entity_id
_entity_poly.type
_entity_poly.pdbx_seq_one_letter_code
_entity_poly.pdbx_strand_id
1 'polypeptide(L)'
;MSVVNSTWQDEALVPAEELIAPLNHLPEESASEAPSETAQPPQKHVFWRAVDGLMHAWEWCFGVVSMIVILAFLATVPILNLMSLGYLLEVSGRIARTGKFTQGFVGIRKAARIGSIVAGAWLMFLPLRLLSDAWQSAWLIDPESVQTRNLWVVTMVATVAVSLHVAWACYRGGRLRHFLWPAPIKFFKTIFHGGMYAQAREGTLAFIKELHLWHYFSMGARGFVGTLIWLLVPVLWMIGARQINEPAAAFLVSLPGMLVFAFVLLYLPFLQARFAAENRFKALFEVGAIRRLFVQAPMAWWLALFITLLFALPLYLLKVEMIDREIAWLPSLFFVIFIFPARMLSGWALAVAKRREKPAHFAWRWLSRLAAIPVVVSYIFFMYLFLYISWRGADSLLEQHAFLVPVPFLGA
;
A
#
# COMPACT_ATOMS: atom_id res chain seq x y z
N MET A 1 12.02 -45.29 26.33
CA MET A 1 10.60 -45.64 26.13
C MET A 1 10.18 -45.13 24.75
N SER A 2 10.04 -46.09 23.81
CA SER A 2 9.52 -46.08 22.41
C SER A 2 9.67 -44.80 21.57
N VAL A 3 10.46 -44.67 20.49
CA VAL A 3 10.98 -45.58 19.44
C VAL A 3 9.91 -46.46 18.78
N VAL A 4 9.53 -46.15 17.53
CA VAL A 4 9.53 -47.09 16.39
C VAL A 4 9.62 -46.28 15.09
N ASN A 5 10.62 -46.60 14.28
CA ASN A 5 10.74 -46.30 12.86
C ASN A 5 11.12 -47.63 12.16
N SER A 6 10.79 -47.75 10.87
CA SER A 6 11.27 -48.72 9.86
C SER A 6 10.67 -50.13 9.76
N THR A 7 10.30 -50.48 8.52
CA THR A 7 10.46 -51.76 7.76
C THR A 7 9.84 -51.50 6.37
N TRP A 8 10.59 -51.17 5.31
CA TRP A 8 11.35 -52.04 4.39
C TRP A 8 10.56 -53.23 3.82
N GLN A 9 10.31 -53.22 2.50
CA GLN A 9 10.31 -54.41 1.63
C GLN A 9 10.30 -54.00 0.14
N ASP A 10 11.47 -54.10 -0.48
CA ASP A 10 11.72 -54.23 -1.92
C ASP A 10 12.68 -55.43 -2.07
N GLU A 11 12.27 -56.48 -2.80
CA GLU A 11 13.05 -57.59 -3.42
C GLU A 11 12.02 -58.65 -3.89
N ALA A 12 12.06 -59.33 -5.05
CA ALA A 12 13.00 -59.47 -6.16
C ALA A 12 12.32 -60.20 -7.37
N LEU A 13 12.56 -59.72 -8.59
CA LEU A 13 13.00 -60.42 -9.83
C LEU A 13 12.48 -61.84 -10.28
N VAL A 14 11.78 -61.86 -11.45
CA VAL A 14 12.03 -62.63 -12.74
C VAL A 14 11.67 -64.15 -12.81
N PRO A 15 11.34 -64.83 -13.97
CA PRO A 15 11.28 -64.47 -15.43
C PRO A 15 10.04 -64.93 -16.29
N ALA A 16 10.02 -64.40 -17.53
CA ALA A 16 9.66 -64.91 -18.88
C ALA A 16 8.75 -66.13 -19.18
N GLU A 17 7.94 -65.92 -20.24
CA GLU A 17 7.49 -66.86 -21.31
C GLU A 17 6.58 -68.05 -20.98
N GLU A 18 5.27 -67.87 -21.25
CA GLU A 18 4.38 -68.87 -21.86
C GLU A 18 3.21 -68.11 -22.54
N LEU A 19 3.25 -67.82 -23.86
CA LEU A 19 2.84 -68.65 -25.01
C LEU A 19 1.35 -69.06 -25.03
N ILE A 20 0.66 -68.60 -26.10
CA ILE A 20 -0.48 -69.21 -26.83
C ILE A 20 -1.87 -68.54 -26.66
N ALA A 21 -2.30 -67.87 -27.74
CA ALA A 21 -3.69 -67.48 -28.05
C ALA A 21 -4.49 -68.69 -28.62
N PRO A 22 -5.84 -68.67 -28.71
CA PRO A 22 -6.49 -67.98 -29.84
C PRO A 22 -7.90 -67.38 -29.59
N LEU A 23 -8.22 -66.38 -30.43
CA LEU A 23 -9.48 -66.03 -31.12
C LEU A 23 -10.87 -66.58 -30.67
N ASN A 24 -11.83 -65.63 -30.73
CA ASN A 24 -13.27 -65.74 -31.06
C ASN A 24 -14.30 -65.81 -29.91
N HIS A 25 -14.97 -64.68 -29.67
CA HIS A 25 -16.41 -64.52 -29.88
C HIS A 25 -16.81 -63.03 -29.76
N LEU A 26 -17.16 -62.42 -30.89
CA LEU A 26 -18.07 -61.25 -30.96
C LEU A 26 -19.52 -61.80 -30.94
N PRO A 27 -20.55 -61.02 -30.54
CA PRO A 27 -21.13 -59.96 -31.40
C PRO A 27 -21.34 -58.63 -30.65
N GLU A 28 -20.98 -57.49 -31.25
CA GLU A 28 -21.93 -56.58 -31.93
C GLU A 28 -23.12 -56.14 -31.08
N GLU A 29 -22.98 -54.96 -30.45
CA GLU A 29 -24.10 -54.02 -30.35
C GLU A 29 -23.56 -52.60 -30.59
N SER A 30 -23.67 -52.17 -31.85
CA SER A 30 -23.53 -50.79 -32.26
C SER A 30 -24.79 -50.02 -31.89
N ALA A 31 -24.71 -48.99 -31.05
CA ALA A 31 -25.54 -47.81 -31.20
C ALA A 31 -25.04 -46.64 -30.35
N SER A 32 -24.78 -45.54 -31.04
CA SER A 32 -24.83 -44.16 -30.56
C SER A 32 -23.58 -43.60 -29.87
N GLU A 33 -22.57 -43.31 -30.69
CA GLU A 33 -21.76 -42.10 -30.52
C GLU A 33 -22.69 -40.87 -30.47
N ALA A 34 -22.93 -40.34 -29.27
CA ALA A 34 -23.38 -38.95 -29.13
C ALA A 34 -22.13 -38.07 -29.07
N PRO A 35 -22.01 -37.03 -29.92
CA PRO A 35 -20.90 -36.09 -29.82
C PRO A 35 -21.04 -35.37 -28.48
N SER A 36 -19.98 -35.42 -27.66
CA SER A 36 -19.84 -34.56 -26.50
C SER A 36 -19.85 -33.10 -26.97
N GLU A 37 -21.02 -32.47 -26.91
CA GLU A 37 -21.19 -31.03 -26.99
C GLU A 37 -20.21 -30.40 -25.99
N THR A 38 -19.19 -29.76 -26.53
CA THR A 38 -18.36 -28.82 -25.81
C THR A 38 -19.28 -27.69 -25.36
N ALA A 39 -19.74 -27.76 -24.12
CA ALA A 39 -20.55 -26.73 -23.49
C ALA A 39 -19.80 -25.38 -23.55
N GLN A 40 -20.06 -24.60 -24.59
CA GLN A 40 -19.60 -23.23 -24.69
C GLN A 40 -20.25 -22.45 -23.54
N PRO A 41 -19.49 -21.65 -22.76
CA PRO A 41 -20.08 -20.85 -21.70
C PRO A 41 -21.11 -19.90 -22.32
N PRO A 42 -22.28 -19.70 -21.69
CA PRO A 42 -23.38 -18.94 -22.28
C PRO A 42 -22.88 -17.57 -22.75
N GLN A 43 -23.15 -17.24 -24.01
CA GLN A 43 -22.81 -15.95 -24.62
C GLN A 43 -23.57 -14.84 -23.88
N LYS A 44 -23.03 -14.36 -22.76
CA LYS A 44 -23.49 -13.13 -22.12
C LYS A 44 -23.41 -12.02 -23.18
N HIS A 45 -24.55 -11.41 -23.48
CA HIS A 45 -24.65 -10.31 -24.44
C HIS A 45 -23.54 -9.27 -24.20
N VAL A 46 -22.98 -8.73 -25.28
CA VAL A 46 -21.87 -7.75 -25.27
C VAL A 46 -22.11 -6.61 -24.28
N PHE A 47 -23.38 -6.20 -24.11
CA PHE A 47 -23.80 -5.22 -23.10
C PHE A 47 -23.46 -5.63 -21.67
N TRP A 48 -23.79 -6.85 -21.25
CA TRP A 48 -23.47 -7.36 -19.91
C TRP A 48 -21.96 -7.50 -19.69
N ARG A 49 -21.19 -7.84 -20.74
CA ARG A 49 -19.72 -7.83 -20.67
C ARG A 49 -19.16 -6.41 -20.50
N ALA A 50 -19.75 -5.41 -21.15
CA ALA A 50 -19.36 -4.01 -20.99
C ALA A 50 -19.68 -3.46 -19.59
N VAL A 51 -20.87 -3.75 -19.07
CA VAL A 51 -21.27 -3.39 -17.69
C VAL A 51 -20.38 -4.09 -16.67
N ASP A 52 -20.12 -5.39 -16.84
CA ASP A 52 -19.19 -6.13 -15.99
C ASP A 52 -17.80 -5.47 -16.04
N GLY A 53 -17.30 -5.10 -17.23
CA GLY A 53 -16.02 -4.40 -17.39
C GLY A 53 -15.97 -3.06 -16.64
N LEU A 54 -17.00 -2.23 -16.79
CA LEU A 54 -17.11 -0.93 -16.10
C LEU A 54 -17.16 -1.10 -14.58
N MET A 55 -17.91 -2.11 -14.10
CA MET A 55 -17.98 -2.44 -12.69
C MET A 55 -16.64 -2.88 -12.10
N HIS A 56 -15.88 -3.70 -12.83
CA HIS A 56 -14.54 -4.09 -12.39
C HIS A 56 -13.57 -2.91 -12.38
N ALA A 57 -13.67 -2.01 -13.35
CA ALA A 57 -12.89 -0.78 -13.37
C ALA A 57 -13.22 0.14 -12.19
N TRP A 58 -14.51 0.31 -11.87
CA TRP A 58 -14.96 1.07 -10.70
C TRP A 58 -14.47 0.46 -9.39
N GLU A 59 -14.60 -0.86 -9.21
CA GLU A 59 -14.10 -1.57 -8.02
C GLU A 59 -12.57 -1.43 -7.87
N TRP A 60 -11.84 -1.42 -8.99
CA TRP A 60 -10.41 -1.18 -8.99
C TRP A 60 -10.06 0.26 -8.59
N CYS A 61 -10.72 1.26 -9.18
CA CYS A 61 -10.54 2.68 -8.83
C CYS A 61 -10.87 2.94 -7.35
N PHE A 62 -12.00 2.41 -6.87
CA PHE A 62 -12.39 2.48 -5.47
C PHE A 62 -11.34 1.84 -4.55
N GLY A 63 -10.77 0.71 -4.96
CA GLY A 63 -9.68 0.07 -4.23
C GLY A 63 -8.40 0.90 -4.17
N VAL A 64 -8.05 1.62 -5.24
CA VAL A 64 -6.90 2.54 -5.24
C VAL A 64 -7.14 3.71 -4.30
N VAL A 65 -8.31 4.35 -4.38
CA VAL A 65 -8.67 5.46 -3.47
C VAL A 65 -8.68 4.99 -2.02
N SER A 66 -9.30 3.83 -1.75
CA SER A 66 -9.30 3.26 -0.40
C SER A 66 -7.90 2.93 0.10
N MET A 67 -7.01 2.42 -0.77
CA MET A 67 -5.62 2.18 -0.40
C MET A 67 -4.93 3.48 -0.01
N ILE A 68 -5.09 4.54 -0.80
CA ILE A 68 -4.50 5.86 -0.51
C ILE A 68 -4.98 6.39 0.84
N VAL A 69 -6.29 6.31 1.11
CA VAL A 69 -6.89 6.76 2.38
C VAL A 69 -6.38 5.94 3.57
N ILE A 70 -6.33 4.60 3.44
CA ILE A 70 -5.79 3.72 4.49
C ILE A 70 -4.32 4.08 4.75
N LEU A 71 -3.53 4.24 3.70
CA LEU A 71 -2.10 4.54 3.81
C LEU A 71 -1.84 5.94 4.41
N ALA A 72 -2.71 6.90 4.10
CA ALA A 72 -2.69 8.25 4.67
C ALA A 72 -3.02 8.20 6.17
N PHE A 73 -4.06 7.47 6.56
CA PHE A 73 -4.42 7.29 7.97
C PHE A 73 -3.29 6.58 8.75
N LEU A 74 -2.72 5.52 8.18
CA LEU A 74 -1.56 4.84 8.77
C LEU A 74 -0.36 5.78 8.91
N ALA A 75 -0.13 6.66 7.94
CA ALA A 75 0.95 7.66 7.98
C ALA A 75 0.76 8.71 9.09
N THR A 76 -0.49 9.03 9.46
CA THR A 76 -0.79 9.99 10.53
C THR A 76 -0.54 9.43 11.93
N VAL A 77 -0.71 8.13 12.14
CA VAL A 77 -0.53 7.52 13.46
C VAL A 77 0.95 7.14 13.66
N PRO A 78 1.62 7.62 14.73
CA PRO A 78 3.00 7.22 15.04
C PRO A 78 3.13 5.70 15.12
N ILE A 79 4.30 5.16 14.74
CA ILE A 79 4.60 3.71 14.65
C ILE A 79 3.89 3.04 13.47
N LEU A 80 2.58 3.25 13.28
CA LEU A 80 1.85 2.75 12.11
C LEU A 80 2.33 3.41 10.81
N ASN A 81 2.90 4.61 10.90
CA ASN A 81 3.53 5.30 9.79
C ASN A 81 4.65 4.46 9.14
N LEU A 82 5.35 3.62 9.91
CA LEU A 82 6.34 2.68 9.37
C LEU A 82 5.73 1.63 8.44
N MET A 83 4.48 1.22 8.68
CA MET A 83 3.79 0.32 7.75
C MET A 83 3.49 1.00 6.41
N SER A 84 3.16 2.30 6.45
CA SER A 84 2.98 3.11 5.24
C SER A 84 4.28 3.18 4.44
N LEU A 85 5.41 3.47 5.10
CA LEU A 85 6.73 3.43 4.48
C LEU A 85 7.05 2.04 3.90
N GLY A 86 6.80 0.99 4.68
CA GLY A 86 7.09 -0.39 4.29
C GLY A 86 6.29 -0.83 3.07
N TYR A 87 5.02 -0.42 2.97
CA TYR A 87 4.21 -0.63 1.77
C TYR A 87 4.81 0.09 0.57
N LEU A 88 5.15 1.38 0.68
CA LEU A 88 5.78 2.15 -0.39
C LEU A 88 7.12 1.56 -0.84
N LEU A 89 7.92 1.05 0.10
CA LEU A 89 9.15 0.34 -0.19
C LEU A 89 8.88 -0.97 -0.93
N GLU A 90 7.95 -1.81 -0.46
CA GLU A 90 7.58 -3.07 -1.13
C GLU A 90 7.08 -2.81 -2.57
N VAL A 91 6.32 -1.74 -2.80
CA VAL A 91 5.90 -1.32 -4.16
C VAL A 91 7.13 -1.05 -5.04
N SER A 92 8.08 -0.24 -4.56
CA SER A 92 9.30 0.06 -5.31
C SER A 92 10.16 -1.20 -5.54
N GLY A 93 10.28 -2.08 -4.54
CA GLY A 93 11.04 -3.32 -4.61
C GLY A 93 10.44 -4.34 -5.58
N ARG A 94 9.11 -4.45 -5.60
CA ARG A 94 8.38 -5.33 -6.53
C ARG A 94 8.46 -4.86 -7.96
N ILE A 95 8.37 -3.55 -8.19
CA ILE A 95 8.62 -2.98 -9.53
C ILE A 95 10.09 -3.19 -9.92
N ALA A 96 11.04 -3.01 -9.01
CA ALA A 96 12.46 -3.26 -9.27
C ALA A 96 12.76 -4.73 -9.63
N ARG A 97 12.01 -5.70 -9.09
CA ARG A 97 12.11 -7.13 -9.42
C ARG A 97 11.43 -7.49 -10.75
N THR A 98 10.23 -6.94 -11.00
CA THR A 98 9.37 -7.37 -12.12
C THR A 98 9.49 -6.49 -13.37
N GLY A 99 9.79 -5.20 -13.20
CA GLY A 99 9.78 -4.18 -14.24
C GLY A 99 8.39 -3.75 -14.73
N LYS A 100 7.31 -4.18 -14.08
CA LYS A 100 5.92 -3.87 -14.48
C LYS A 100 5.27 -2.93 -13.46
N PHE A 101 4.76 -1.77 -13.90
CA PHE A 101 4.05 -0.82 -13.02
C PHE A 101 2.76 -1.41 -12.43
N THR A 102 2.07 -2.26 -13.19
CA THR A 102 0.83 -2.93 -12.74
C THR A 102 1.04 -3.81 -11.51
N GLN A 103 2.25 -4.34 -11.33
CA GLN A 103 2.62 -5.14 -10.16
C GLN A 103 2.88 -4.28 -8.91
N GLY A 104 3.01 -2.96 -9.05
CA GLY A 104 3.21 -2.05 -7.92
C GLY A 104 1.97 -1.88 -7.04
N PHE A 105 0.77 -2.10 -7.58
CA PHE A 105 -0.45 -1.95 -6.79
C PHE A 105 -0.78 -3.23 -6.01
N VAL A 106 -0.18 -3.38 -4.84
CA VAL A 106 -0.31 -4.57 -4.00
C VAL A 106 -1.55 -4.46 -3.12
N GLY A 107 -2.40 -5.49 -3.09
CA GLY A 107 -3.49 -5.55 -2.11
C GLY A 107 -4.70 -4.62 -2.38
N ILE A 108 -4.85 -4.06 -3.58
CA ILE A 108 -6.01 -3.20 -3.96
C ILE A 108 -7.34 -3.82 -3.55
N ARG A 109 -7.53 -5.12 -3.82
CA ARG A 109 -8.77 -5.83 -3.48
C ARG A 109 -9.04 -5.90 -1.97
N LYS A 110 -7.98 -5.98 -1.16
CA LYS A 110 -8.08 -6.01 0.32
C LYS A 110 -8.40 -4.61 0.84
N ALA A 111 -7.71 -3.59 0.33
CA ALA A 111 -8.03 -2.20 0.64
C ALA A 111 -9.47 -1.85 0.26
N ALA A 112 -9.90 -2.18 -0.97
CA ALA A 112 -11.28 -2.00 -1.42
C ALA A 112 -12.29 -2.61 -0.44
N ARG A 113 -12.02 -3.82 0.08
CA ARG A 113 -12.88 -4.49 1.07
C ARG A 113 -12.93 -3.74 2.40
N ILE A 114 -11.79 -3.30 2.92
CA ILE A 114 -11.74 -2.50 4.16
C ILE A 114 -12.47 -1.16 3.95
N GLY A 115 -12.17 -0.45 2.86
CA GLY A 115 -12.82 0.80 2.50
C GLY A 115 -14.31 0.65 2.32
N SER A 116 -14.78 -0.43 1.70
CA SER A 116 -16.22 -0.66 1.53
C SER A 116 -16.92 -1.04 2.82
N ILE A 117 -16.26 -1.69 3.78
CA ILE A 117 -16.80 -1.90 5.12
C ILE A 117 -16.97 -0.56 5.84
N VAL A 118 -15.93 0.28 5.84
CA VAL A 118 -15.96 1.58 6.51
C VAL A 118 -16.98 2.52 5.86
N ALA A 119 -16.92 2.68 4.53
CA ALA A 119 -17.85 3.53 3.79
C ALA A 119 -19.29 2.99 3.84
N GLY A 120 -19.46 1.67 3.75
CA GLY A 120 -20.76 1.01 3.85
C GLY A 120 -21.39 1.18 5.23
N ALA A 121 -20.62 0.97 6.30
CA ALA A 121 -21.09 1.22 7.67
C ALA A 121 -21.42 2.70 7.88
N TRP A 122 -20.55 3.61 7.45
CA TRP A 122 -20.79 5.06 7.55
C TRP A 122 -22.07 5.48 6.83
N LEU A 123 -22.30 4.99 5.61
CA LEU A 123 -23.51 5.26 4.84
C LEU A 123 -24.77 4.71 5.54
N MET A 124 -24.69 3.52 6.13
CA MET A 124 -25.81 2.91 6.86
C MET A 124 -26.12 3.62 8.18
N PHE A 125 -25.13 4.26 8.81
CA PHE A 125 -25.34 5.08 10.00
C PHE A 125 -25.92 6.47 9.69
N LEU A 126 -25.88 6.94 8.44
CA LEU A 126 -26.42 8.24 8.04
C LEU A 126 -27.93 8.40 8.35
N PRO A 127 -28.83 7.49 7.93
CA PRO A 127 -30.25 7.59 8.31
C PRO A 127 -30.46 7.50 9.82
N LEU A 128 -29.61 6.74 10.54
CA LEU A 128 -29.69 6.64 11.98
C LEU A 128 -29.30 7.95 12.67
N ARG A 129 -28.31 8.69 12.15
CA ARG A 129 -27.95 10.02 12.64
C ARG A 129 -29.10 11.00 12.47
N LEU A 130 -29.74 11.02 11.31
CA LEU A 130 -30.91 11.88 11.07
C LEU A 130 -32.05 11.59 12.05
N LEU A 131 -32.29 10.31 12.34
CA LEU A 131 -33.33 9.89 13.26
C LEU A 131 -32.98 10.24 14.73
N SER A 132 -31.70 10.10 15.09
CA SER A 132 -31.15 10.51 16.38
C SER A 132 -31.24 12.03 16.57
N ASP A 133 -30.89 12.82 15.56
CA ASP A 133 -30.98 14.28 15.59
C ASP A 133 -32.44 14.73 15.70
N ALA A 134 -33.36 14.06 14.99
CA ALA A 134 -34.79 14.32 15.08
C ALA A 134 -35.35 14.01 16.47
N TRP A 135 -34.94 12.88 17.08
CA TRP A 135 -35.30 12.55 18.45
C TRP A 135 -34.75 13.58 19.45
N GLN A 136 -33.47 13.95 19.32
CA GLN A 136 -32.82 14.93 20.21
C GLN A 136 -33.50 16.30 20.12
N SER A 137 -33.90 16.71 18.92
CA SER A 137 -34.67 17.95 18.71
C SER A 137 -36.04 17.89 19.38
N ALA A 138 -36.75 16.75 19.25
CA ALA A 138 -38.07 16.56 19.88
C ALA A 138 -37.97 16.58 21.42
N TRP A 139 -36.95 15.93 21.98
CA TRP A 139 -36.69 15.90 23.41
C TRP A 139 -36.41 17.29 24.00
N LEU A 140 -35.72 18.14 23.24
CA LEU A 140 -35.41 19.52 23.66
C LEU A 140 -36.64 20.45 23.66
N ILE A 141 -37.62 20.18 22.80
CA ILE A 141 -38.86 20.96 22.67
C ILE A 141 -39.89 20.52 23.72
N ASP A 142 -40.20 19.22 23.76
CA ASP A 142 -41.16 18.64 24.70
C ASP A 142 -40.78 17.19 25.07
N PRO A 143 -40.18 16.98 26.27
CA PRO A 143 -39.70 15.68 26.69
C PRO A 143 -40.82 14.69 27.04
N GLU A 144 -42.02 15.15 27.43
CA GLU A 144 -43.13 14.29 27.88
C GLU A 144 -44.09 13.90 26.74
N SER A 145 -43.85 14.43 25.53
CA SER A 145 -44.71 14.14 24.38
C SER A 145 -44.66 12.67 23.94
N VAL A 146 -45.79 12.16 23.46
CA VAL A 146 -45.89 10.81 22.88
C VAL A 146 -45.01 10.69 21.63
N GLN A 147 -44.81 11.78 20.87
CA GLN A 147 -43.93 11.80 19.71
C GLN A 147 -42.46 11.57 20.10
N THR A 148 -41.97 12.21 21.18
CA THR A 148 -40.59 12.03 21.68
C THR A 148 -40.34 10.57 22.08
N ARG A 149 -41.30 9.94 22.77
CA ARG A 149 -41.20 8.51 23.14
C ARG A 149 -41.21 7.60 21.91
N ASN A 150 -42.06 7.86 20.93
CA ASN A 150 -42.11 7.05 19.70
C ASN A 150 -40.82 7.18 18.89
N LEU A 151 -40.28 8.39 18.72
CA LEU A 151 -39.00 8.61 18.05
C LEU A 151 -37.84 7.89 18.73
N TRP A 152 -37.84 7.83 20.07
CA TRP A 152 -36.85 7.06 20.82
C TRP A 152 -36.92 5.57 20.49
N VAL A 153 -38.12 4.97 20.53
CA VAL A 153 -38.32 3.54 20.23
C VAL A 153 -37.91 3.24 18.79
N VAL A 154 -38.33 4.07 17.82
CA VAL A 154 -37.96 3.88 16.40
C VAL A 154 -36.45 3.99 16.23
N THR A 155 -35.79 4.94 16.89
CA THR A 155 -34.32 5.10 16.84
C THR A 155 -33.61 3.88 17.43
N MET A 156 -34.09 3.35 18.54
CA MET A 156 -33.55 2.15 19.18
C MET A 156 -33.68 0.91 18.27
N VAL A 157 -34.88 0.68 17.72
CA VAL A 157 -35.15 -0.45 16.81
C VAL A 157 -34.32 -0.30 15.52
N ALA A 158 -34.26 0.90 14.95
CA ALA A 158 -33.43 1.19 13.78
C ALA A 158 -31.94 0.95 14.06
N THR A 159 -31.45 1.32 15.24
CA THR A 159 -30.05 1.07 15.65
C THR A 159 -29.73 -0.42 15.65
N VAL A 160 -30.59 -1.24 16.27
CA VAL A 160 -30.42 -2.69 16.32
C VAL A 160 -30.47 -3.30 14.92
N ALA A 161 -31.44 -2.89 14.09
CA ALA A 161 -31.60 -3.38 12.73
C ALA A 161 -30.41 -3.02 11.83
N VAL A 162 -29.95 -1.76 11.88
CA VAL A 162 -28.77 -1.30 11.12
C VAL A 162 -27.50 -2.01 11.59
N SER A 163 -27.31 -2.18 12.89
CA SER A 163 -26.14 -2.88 13.44
C SER A 163 -26.10 -4.35 12.99
N LEU A 164 -27.25 -5.02 13.02
CA LEU A 164 -27.38 -6.40 12.56
C LEU A 164 -27.11 -6.53 11.05
N HIS A 165 -27.62 -5.58 10.25
CA HIS A 165 -27.38 -5.53 8.81
C HIS A 165 -25.91 -5.25 8.46
N VAL A 166 -25.25 -4.33 9.17
CA VAL A 166 -23.81 -4.07 9.02
C VAL A 166 -22.99 -5.33 9.36
N ALA A 167 -23.31 -6.00 10.48
CA ALA A 167 -22.66 -7.25 10.84
C ALA A 167 -22.84 -8.34 9.77
N TRP A 168 -24.05 -8.46 9.21
CA TRP A 168 -24.35 -9.39 8.13
C TRP A 168 -23.61 -9.06 6.82
N ALA A 169 -23.55 -7.78 6.46
CA ALA A 169 -22.82 -7.32 5.28
C ALA A 169 -21.31 -7.60 5.40
N CYS A 170 -20.74 -7.42 6.60
CA CYS A 170 -19.35 -7.79 6.92
C CYS A 170 -19.14 -9.31 6.78
N TYR A 171 -20.04 -10.13 7.33
CA TYR A 171 -19.95 -11.59 7.24
C TYR A 171 -19.98 -12.09 5.78
N ARG A 172 -20.75 -11.45 4.89
CA ARG A 172 -20.83 -11.82 3.46
C ARG A 172 -19.62 -11.39 2.63
N GLY A 173 -18.57 -10.84 3.25
CA GLY A 173 -17.33 -10.45 2.57
C GLY A 173 -17.19 -8.96 2.30
N GLY A 174 -18.06 -8.12 2.88
CA GLY A 174 -17.82 -6.69 3.07
C GLY A 174 -17.76 -5.82 1.82
N ARG A 175 -18.23 -6.27 0.65
CA ARG A 175 -18.30 -5.43 -0.57
C ARG A 175 -19.39 -4.36 -0.43
N LEU A 176 -19.21 -3.21 -1.07
CA LEU A 176 -20.16 -2.08 -0.99
C LEU A 176 -21.59 -2.48 -1.38
N ARG A 177 -21.73 -3.38 -2.37
CA ARG A 177 -23.03 -3.90 -2.82
C ARG A 177 -23.77 -4.71 -1.75
N HIS A 178 -23.05 -5.34 -0.82
CA HIS A 178 -23.67 -6.12 0.26
C HIS A 178 -24.30 -5.22 1.32
N PHE A 179 -23.83 -3.98 1.47
CA PHE A 179 -24.46 -2.99 2.34
C PHE A 179 -25.75 -2.45 1.73
N LEU A 180 -25.81 -2.31 0.41
CA LEU A 180 -27.02 -1.85 -0.29
C LEU A 180 -28.09 -2.94 -0.44
N TRP A 181 -27.72 -4.23 -0.43
CA TRP A 181 -28.64 -5.34 -0.64
C TRP A 181 -28.71 -6.32 0.56
N PRO A 182 -29.77 -6.24 1.39
CA PRO A 182 -29.85 -7.00 2.65
C PRO A 182 -29.96 -8.54 2.52
N ALA A 183 -30.34 -9.10 1.37
CA ALA A 183 -30.59 -10.54 1.15
C ALA A 183 -31.06 -11.32 2.41
N PRO A 184 -32.27 -11.01 2.92
CA PRO A 184 -32.74 -11.50 4.22
C PRO A 184 -32.88 -13.03 4.31
N ILE A 185 -33.18 -13.72 3.19
CA ILE A 185 -33.38 -15.18 3.16
C ILE A 185 -32.10 -15.94 3.51
N LYS A 186 -30.93 -15.45 3.07
CA LYS A 186 -29.64 -16.07 3.38
C LYS A 186 -29.25 -15.87 4.85
N PHE A 187 -29.68 -14.78 5.47
CA PHE A 187 -29.39 -14.46 6.87
C PHE A 187 -30.02 -15.49 7.81
N PHE A 188 -31.34 -15.70 7.68
CA PHE A 188 -32.04 -16.69 8.48
C PHE A 188 -31.46 -18.09 8.26
N LYS A 189 -31.24 -18.50 7.00
CA LYS A 189 -30.68 -19.82 6.70
C LYS A 189 -29.32 -20.04 7.39
N THR A 190 -28.42 -19.06 7.36
CA THR A 190 -27.09 -19.17 7.98
C THR A 190 -27.14 -19.18 9.51
N ILE A 191 -28.03 -18.41 10.14
CA ILE A 191 -28.21 -18.45 11.61
C ILE A 191 -28.71 -19.83 12.05
N PHE A 192 -29.65 -20.42 11.31
CA PHE A 192 -30.23 -21.72 11.66
C PHE A 192 -29.29 -22.91 11.43
N HIS A 193 -28.24 -22.79 10.60
CA HIS A 193 -27.32 -23.90 10.32
C HIS A 193 -26.15 -24.03 11.32
N GLY A 194 -26.01 -23.11 12.29
CA GLY A 194 -24.90 -23.12 13.25
C GLY A 194 -23.52 -22.84 12.60
N GLY A 195 -22.47 -22.67 13.41
CA GLY A 195 -21.10 -22.50 12.91
C GLY A 195 -20.70 -21.12 12.39
N MET A 196 -21.62 -20.13 12.39
CA MET A 196 -21.37 -18.76 11.92
C MET A 196 -20.17 -18.08 12.59
N TYR A 197 -20.00 -18.26 13.91
CA TYR A 197 -18.87 -17.70 14.66
C TYR A 197 -17.53 -18.31 14.25
N ALA A 198 -17.46 -19.64 14.09
CA ALA A 198 -16.22 -20.32 13.70
C ALA A 198 -15.76 -19.88 12.31
N GLN A 199 -16.68 -19.81 11.34
CA GLN A 199 -16.38 -19.38 9.98
C GLN A 199 -16.02 -17.89 9.90
N ALA A 200 -16.69 -17.03 10.68
CA ALA A 200 -16.34 -15.60 10.76
C ALA A 200 -14.96 -15.39 11.39
N ARG A 201 -14.64 -16.13 12.46
CA ARG A 201 -13.33 -16.11 13.12
C ARG A 201 -12.23 -16.56 12.17
N GLU A 202 -12.41 -17.71 11.52
CA GLU A 202 -11.45 -18.24 10.55
C GLU A 202 -11.25 -17.29 9.37
N GLY A 203 -12.33 -16.71 8.83
CA GLY A 203 -12.25 -15.72 7.77
C GLY A 203 -11.48 -14.45 8.18
N THR A 204 -11.72 -13.97 9.41
CA THR A 204 -11.01 -12.79 9.95
C THR A 204 -9.54 -13.10 10.22
N LEU A 205 -9.24 -14.26 10.83
CA LEU A 205 -7.86 -14.70 11.08
C LEU A 205 -7.10 -14.95 9.77
N ALA A 206 -7.74 -15.55 8.77
CA ALA A 206 -7.18 -15.73 7.44
C ALA A 206 -6.88 -14.37 6.81
N PHE A 207 -7.82 -13.42 6.88
CA PHE A 207 -7.63 -12.06 6.38
C PHE A 207 -6.44 -11.33 7.04
N ILE A 208 -6.31 -11.42 8.38
CA ILE A 208 -5.20 -10.82 9.12
C ILE A 208 -3.86 -11.46 8.72
N LYS A 209 -3.81 -12.80 8.65
CA LYS A 209 -2.62 -13.54 8.21
C LYS A 209 -2.20 -13.15 6.79
N GLU A 210 -3.18 -13.01 5.92
CA GLU A 210 -3.02 -12.58 4.53
C GLU A 210 -2.56 -11.12 4.37
N LEU A 211 -2.76 -10.27 5.37
CA LEU A 211 -2.41 -8.85 5.28
C LEU A 211 -0.90 -8.61 5.45
N HIS A 212 -0.11 -9.64 5.81
CA HIS A 212 1.35 -9.60 5.96
C HIS A 212 1.84 -8.35 6.73
N LEU A 213 1.08 -7.92 7.75
CA LEU A 213 1.29 -6.67 8.49
C LEU A 213 2.72 -6.55 9.02
N TRP A 214 3.25 -7.63 9.59
CA TRP A 214 4.60 -7.69 10.12
C TRP A 214 5.69 -7.50 9.05
N HIS A 215 5.48 -8.03 7.84
CA HIS A 215 6.43 -7.86 6.74
C HIS A 215 6.55 -6.39 6.35
N TYR A 216 5.42 -5.69 6.17
CA TYR A 216 5.42 -4.26 5.87
C TYR A 216 6.03 -3.45 7.01
N PHE A 217 5.65 -3.74 8.25
CA PHE A 217 6.21 -3.06 9.42
C PHE A 217 7.73 -3.22 9.52
N SER A 218 8.25 -4.45 9.44
CA SER A 218 9.69 -4.72 9.51
C SER A 218 10.47 -4.13 8.34
N MET A 219 9.90 -4.15 7.13
CA MET A 219 10.50 -3.51 5.96
C MET A 219 10.57 -1.98 6.13
N GLY A 220 9.49 -1.38 6.62
CA GLY A 220 9.41 0.04 6.93
C GLY A 220 10.39 0.46 8.02
N ALA A 221 10.45 -0.26 9.14
CA ALA A 221 11.37 0.00 10.24
C ALA A 221 12.84 -0.05 9.79
N ARG A 222 13.23 -1.10 9.04
CA ARG A 222 14.59 -1.21 8.49
C ARG A 222 14.88 -0.11 7.47
N GLY A 223 13.94 0.19 6.57
CA GLY A 223 14.09 1.31 5.63
C GLY A 223 14.24 2.66 6.33
N PHE A 224 13.44 2.90 7.37
CA PHE A 224 13.48 4.09 8.21
C PHE A 224 14.84 4.24 8.90
N VAL A 225 15.31 3.20 9.60
CA VAL A 225 16.60 3.22 10.33
C VAL A 225 17.76 3.47 9.36
N GLY A 226 17.81 2.79 8.22
CA GLY A 226 18.89 3.03 7.26
C GLY A 226 18.86 4.44 6.68
N THR A 227 17.67 5.00 6.47
CA THR A 227 17.51 6.39 6.00
C THR A 227 17.93 7.39 7.06
N LEU A 228 17.56 7.15 8.31
CA LEU A 228 17.94 7.96 9.45
C LEU A 228 19.47 8.00 9.61
N ILE A 229 20.16 6.87 9.48
CA ILE A 229 21.63 6.81 9.54
C ILE A 229 22.28 7.70 8.46
N TRP A 230 21.76 7.67 7.23
CA TRP A 230 22.28 8.51 6.15
C TRP A 230 21.99 10.00 6.36
N LEU A 231 20.86 10.34 6.96
CA LEU A 231 20.44 11.72 7.19
C LEU A 231 21.03 12.35 8.45
N LEU A 232 21.41 11.55 9.43
CA LEU A 232 21.96 12.01 10.70
C LEU A 232 23.23 12.84 10.50
N VAL A 233 24.12 12.43 9.58
CA VAL A 233 25.38 13.15 9.29
C VAL A 233 25.13 14.56 8.73
N PRO A 234 24.43 14.75 7.59
CA PRO A 234 24.20 16.09 7.04
C PRO A 234 23.32 16.96 7.94
N VAL A 235 22.30 16.37 8.58
CA VAL A 235 21.36 17.14 9.41
C VAL A 235 22.05 17.68 10.67
N LEU A 236 22.79 16.84 11.41
CA LEU A 236 23.51 17.32 12.61
C LEU A 236 24.55 18.38 12.26
N TRP A 237 25.23 18.24 11.12
CA TRP A 237 26.16 19.26 10.64
C TRP A 237 25.48 20.61 10.41
N MET A 238 24.34 20.61 9.73
CA MET A 238 23.56 21.84 9.46
C MET A 238 23.00 22.46 10.74
N ILE A 239 22.58 21.64 11.71
CA ILE A 239 22.13 22.12 13.03
C ILE A 239 23.30 22.78 13.79
N GLY A 240 24.48 22.17 13.77
CA GLY A 240 25.69 22.73 14.37
C GLY A 240 26.10 24.06 13.74
N ALA A 241 26.03 24.16 12.41
CA ALA A 241 26.35 25.39 11.67
C ALA A 241 25.44 26.57 12.05
N ARG A 242 24.21 26.31 12.50
CA ARG A 242 23.24 27.34 12.91
C ARG A 242 23.59 28.03 14.23
N GLN A 243 24.44 27.42 15.07
CA GLN A 243 24.82 28.02 16.36
C GLN A 243 25.77 29.22 16.20
N ILE A 244 26.20 29.52 14.98
CA ILE A 244 27.10 30.63 14.65
C ILE A 244 26.26 31.90 14.45
N ASN A 245 26.54 32.94 15.23
CA ASN A 245 25.82 34.22 15.19
C ASN A 245 26.05 35.02 13.89
N GLU A 246 27.20 34.79 13.23
CA GLU A 246 27.56 35.47 11.99
C GLU A 246 26.94 34.77 10.77
N PRO A 247 26.04 35.42 10.00
CA PRO A 247 25.28 34.78 8.92
C PRO A 247 26.17 34.29 7.76
N ALA A 248 27.22 35.05 7.42
CA ALA A 248 28.17 34.65 6.38
C ALA A 248 29.00 33.43 6.79
N ALA A 249 29.45 33.39 8.04
CA ALA A 249 30.19 32.25 8.58
C ALA A 249 29.29 31.01 8.72
N ALA A 250 28.04 31.17 9.16
CA ALA A 250 27.05 30.09 9.21
C ALA A 250 26.80 29.48 7.83
N PHE A 251 26.68 30.30 6.77
CA PHE A 251 26.53 29.80 5.40
C PHE A 251 27.76 29.00 4.96
N LEU A 252 28.97 29.53 5.13
CA LEU A 252 30.21 28.85 4.75
C LEU A 252 30.39 27.51 5.48
N VAL A 253 30.09 27.47 6.78
CA VAL A 253 30.16 26.24 7.59
C VAL A 253 29.06 25.23 7.20
N SER A 254 27.93 25.69 6.67
CA SER A 254 26.86 24.82 6.18
C SER A 254 27.10 24.20 4.80
N LEU A 255 28.03 24.74 4.00
CA LEU A 255 28.33 24.23 2.64
C LEU A 255 28.74 22.74 2.61
N PRO A 256 29.66 22.25 3.47
CA PRO A 256 29.97 20.82 3.53
C PRO A 256 28.75 19.97 3.87
N GLY A 257 27.91 20.42 4.81
CA GLY A 257 26.66 19.75 5.18
C GLY A 257 25.70 19.65 3.99
N MET A 258 25.53 20.74 3.24
CA MET A 258 24.74 20.76 2.00
C MET A 258 25.30 19.81 0.93
N LEU A 259 26.62 19.72 0.77
CA LEU A 259 27.24 18.79 -0.18
C LEU A 259 27.04 17.33 0.20
N VAL A 260 27.19 17.00 1.48
CA VAL A 260 26.88 15.65 2.00
C VAL A 260 25.39 15.37 1.81
N PHE A 261 24.54 16.35 2.06
CA PHE A 261 23.10 16.22 1.86
C PHE A 261 22.74 15.96 0.39
N ALA A 262 23.35 16.71 -0.54
CA ALA A 262 23.21 16.49 -1.98
C ALA A 262 23.59 15.08 -2.39
N PHE A 263 24.68 14.55 -1.81
CA PHE A 263 25.09 13.17 -2.02
C PHE A 263 24.01 12.21 -1.55
N VAL A 264 23.46 12.40 -0.35
CA VAL A 264 22.39 11.56 0.19
C VAL A 264 21.15 11.59 -0.72
N LEU A 265 20.68 12.77 -1.13
CA LEU A 265 19.52 12.93 -2.02
C LEU A 265 19.67 12.15 -3.34
N LEU A 266 20.88 12.11 -3.90
CA LEU A 266 21.15 11.48 -5.19
C LEU A 266 21.10 9.95 -5.12
N TYR A 267 21.52 9.35 -4.00
CA TYR A 267 21.67 7.90 -3.88
C TYR A 267 20.53 7.24 -3.09
N LEU A 268 20.01 7.89 -2.06
CA LEU A 268 19.11 7.29 -1.08
C LEU A 268 17.79 6.73 -1.65
N PRO A 269 17.04 7.41 -2.54
CA PRO A 269 15.78 6.85 -3.04
C PRO A 269 15.97 5.52 -3.77
N PHE A 270 17.13 5.35 -4.42
CA PHE A 270 17.47 4.14 -5.16
C PHE A 270 18.12 3.07 -4.28
N LEU A 271 18.90 3.47 -3.26
CA LEU A 271 19.36 2.54 -2.22
C LEU A 271 18.16 1.92 -1.50
N GLN A 272 17.14 2.73 -1.15
CA GLN A 272 15.89 2.26 -0.55
C GLN A 272 15.12 1.30 -1.47
N ALA A 273 15.00 1.62 -2.76
CA ALA A 273 14.31 0.75 -3.71
C ALA A 273 15.06 -0.58 -3.94
N ARG A 274 16.40 -0.56 -3.93
CA ARG A 274 17.22 -1.78 -4.02
C ARG A 274 17.15 -2.63 -2.75
N PHE A 275 17.19 -1.98 -1.59
CA PHE A 275 16.94 -2.63 -0.29
C PHE A 275 15.60 -3.36 -0.28
N ALA A 276 14.54 -2.71 -0.75
CA ALA A 276 13.22 -3.33 -0.83
C ALA A 276 13.16 -4.48 -1.86
N ALA A 277 13.93 -4.38 -2.95
CA ALA A 277 14.02 -5.43 -3.96
C ALA A 277 14.74 -6.68 -3.44
N GLU A 278 15.84 -6.50 -2.70
CA GLU A 278 16.73 -7.59 -2.25
C GLU A 278 16.43 -8.05 -0.82
N ASN A 279 15.65 -7.30 -0.04
CA ASN A 279 15.38 -7.51 1.38
C ASN A 279 16.65 -7.64 2.25
N ARG A 280 17.79 -7.06 1.81
CA ARG A 280 19.08 -7.09 2.50
C ARG A 280 19.42 -5.72 3.05
N PHE A 281 19.50 -5.57 4.37
CA PHE A 281 19.79 -4.28 5.02
C PHE A 281 21.11 -3.66 4.55
N LYS A 282 22.14 -4.48 4.30
CA LYS A 282 23.44 -4.04 3.76
C LYS A 282 23.32 -3.32 2.41
N ALA A 283 22.30 -3.61 1.61
CA ALA A 283 22.09 -2.97 0.31
C ALA A 283 21.84 -1.45 0.41
N LEU A 284 21.42 -0.94 1.59
CA LEU A 284 21.28 0.50 1.84
C LEU A 284 22.62 1.24 1.89
N PHE A 285 23.75 0.54 2.03
CA PHE A 285 25.09 1.15 2.13
C PHE A 285 25.97 0.87 0.91
N GLU A 286 25.50 0.05 -0.03
CA GLU A 286 26.25 -0.36 -1.22
C GLU A 286 26.13 0.65 -2.37
N VAL A 287 26.71 1.85 -2.18
CA VAL A 287 26.70 2.93 -3.18
C VAL A 287 27.37 2.51 -4.49
N GLY A 288 28.41 1.67 -4.43
CA GLY A 288 29.12 1.19 -5.62
C GLY A 288 28.24 0.41 -6.59
N ALA A 289 27.31 -0.41 -6.08
CA ALA A 289 26.38 -1.15 -6.92
C ALA A 289 25.36 -0.23 -7.61
N ILE A 290 24.88 0.79 -6.89
CA ILE A 290 24.03 1.83 -7.47
C ILE A 290 24.76 2.58 -8.59
N ARG A 291 26.04 2.94 -8.40
CA ARG A 291 26.83 3.61 -9.44
C ARG A 291 26.96 2.75 -10.70
N ARG A 292 27.10 1.42 -10.56
CA ARG A 292 27.13 0.47 -11.70
C ARG A 292 25.78 0.44 -12.42
N LEU A 293 24.66 0.41 -11.69
CA LEU A 293 23.31 0.43 -12.27
C LEU A 293 22.98 1.76 -12.96
N PHE A 294 23.44 2.89 -12.42
CA PHE A 294 23.27 4.20 -13.04
C PHE A 294 23.87 4.26 -14.46
N VAL A 295 25.02 3.61 -14.67
CA VAL A 295 25.68 3.58 -15.99
C VAL A 295 24.84 2.87 -17.05
N GLN A 296 23.99 1.92 -16.67
CA GLN A 296 23.15 1.15 -17.58
C GLN A 296 21.91 1.93 -18.04
N ALA A 297 21.32 2.77 -17.18
CA ALA A 297 20.08 3.50 -17.50
C ALA A 297 20.02 4.92 -16.90
N PRO A 298 20.92 5.84 -17.31
CA PRO A 298 21.10 7.12 -16.62
C PRO A 298 19.89 8.07 -16.72
N MET A 299 19.10 8.04 -17.80
CA MET A 299 17.90 8.90 -17.90
C MET A 299 16.68 8.38 -17.17
N ALA A 300 16.52 7.07 -17.02
CA ALA A 300 15.48 6.54 -16.13
C ALA A 300 15.75 6.97 -14.68
N TRP A 301 17.02 6.99 -14.29
CA TRP A 301 17.48 7.52 -13.00
C TRP A 301 17.23 9.00 -12.84
N TRP A 302 17.62 9.83 -13.83
CA TRP A 302 17.37 11.26 -13.78
C TRP A 302 15.87 11.57 -13.66
N LEU A 303 15.03 10.92 -14.46
CA LEU A 303 13.57 11.12 -14.42
C LEU A 303 12.98 10.72 -13.06
N ALA A 304 13.39 9.57 -12.51
CA ALA A 304 12.94 9.14 -11.20
C ALA A 304 13.39 10.10 -10.09
N LEU A 305 14.64 10.59 -10.15
CA LEU A 305 15.16 11.57 -9.20
C LEU A 305 14.39 12.90 -9.30
N PHE A 306 14.21 13.42 -10.53
CA PHE A 306 13.49 14.65 -10.80
C PHE A 306 12.07 14.60 -10.26
N ILE A 307 11.32 13.54 -10.57
CA ILE A 307 9.94 13.39 -10.09
C ILE A 307 9.90 13.20 -8.57
N THR A 308 10.85 12.45 -7.99
CA THR A 308 10.92 12.28 -6.52
C THR A 308 11.13 13.62 -5.80
N LEU A 309 12.04 14.45 -6.29
CA LEU A 309 12.33 15.75 -5.68
C LEU A 309 11.23 16.77 -5.97
N LEU A 310 10.68 16.77 -7.19
CA LEU A 310 9.56 17.64 -7.57
C LEU A 310 8.32 17.38 -6.69
N PHE A 311 7.97 16.11 -6.47
CA PHE A 311 6.82 15.72 -5.67
C PHE A 311 7.03 15.85 -4.16
N ALA A 312 8.29 15.97 -3.72
CA ALA A 312 8.58 16.33 -2.33
C ALA A 312 8.36 17.82 -2.04
N LEU A 313 8.52 18.73 -3.02
CA LEU A 313 8.38 20.18 -2.79
C LEU A 313 6.99 20.61 -2.27
N PRO A 314 5.85 20.19 -2.88
CA PRO A 314 4.52 20.56 -2.37
C PRO A 314 4.30 20.16 -0.90
N LEU A 315 4.92 19.06 -0.46
CA LEU A 315 4.80 18.58 0.92
C LEU A 315 5.49 19.51 1.92
N TYR A 316 6.57 20.18 1.51
CA TYR A 316 7.20 21.22 2.33
C TYR A 316 6.34 22.49 2.42
N LEU A 317 5.65 22.87 1.35
CA LEU A 317 4.73 24.02 1.38
C LEU A 317 3.57 23.78 2.34
N LEU A 318 2.95 22.59 2.30
CA LEU A 318 1.85 22.24 3.20
C LEU A 318 2.24 22.30 4.68
N LYS A 319 3.53 22.20 5.01
CA LYS A 319 4.04 22.23 6.37
C LYS A 319 4.22 23.66 6.92
N VAL A 320 4.28 24.68 6.07
CA VAL A 320 4.52 26.06 6.50
C VAL A 320 3.35 26.65 7.29
N GLU A 321 2.14 26.15 7.07
CA GLU A 321 0.93 26.60 7.76
C GLU A 321 0.69 25.74 9.02
N MET A 322 0.37 26.37 10.15
CA MET A 322 -0.05 25.62 11.36
C MET A 322 -1.35 24.90 11.07
N ILE A 323 -1.26 23.60 10.83
CA ILE A 323 -2.43 22.75 10.63
C ILE A 323 -2.93 22.31 12.00
N ASP A 324 -4.15 22.73 12.34
CA ASP A 324 -4.88 22.26 13.52
C ASP A 324 -4.97 20.73 13.56
N ARG A 325 -5.06 20.15 14.76
CA ARG A 325 -5.13 18.69 14.97
C ARG A 325 -6.20 18.00 14.12
N GLU A 326 -7.29 18.70 13.80
CA GLU A 326 -8.41 18.18 13.00
C GLU A 326 -8.04 17.95 11.53
N ILE A 327 -7.02 18.65 11.01
CA ILE A 327 -6.60 18.61 9.60
C ILE A 327 -5.24 17.88 9.44
N ALA A 328 -4.67 17.34 10.52
CA ALA A 328 -3.38 16.64 10.51
C ALA A 328 -3.29 15.42 9.56
N TRP A 329 -4.43 14.89 9.10
CA TRP A 329 -4.50 13.81 8.11
C TRP A 329 -4.23 14.29 6.66
N LEU A 330 -4.43 15.58 6.37
CA LEU A 330 -4.35 16.15 5.03
C LEU A 330 -2.90 16.11 4.48
N PRO A 331 -1.85 16.53 5.22
CA PRO A 331 -0.47 16.35 4.77
C PRO A 331 -0.09 14.89 4.51
N SER A 332 -0.62 13.97 5.32
CA SER A 332 -0.40 12.53 5.15
C SER A 332 -1.04 11.99 3.86
N LEU A 333 -2.21 12.51 3.49
CA LEU A 333 -2.87 12.18 2.23
C LEU A 333 -2.06 12.66 1.03
N PHE A 334 -1.66 13.94 1.02
CA PHE A 334 -0.81 14.48 -0.05
C PHE A 334 0.54 13.77 -0.11
N PHE A 335 1.14 13.44 1.05
CA PHE A 335 2.35 12.63 1.11
C PHE A 335 2.19 11.34 0.32
N VAL A 336 1.12 10.57 0.58
CA VAL A 336 0.87 9.31 -0.14
C VAL A 336 0.67 9.56 -1.64
N ILE A 337 -0.16 10.54 -2.02
CA ILE A 337 -0.48 10.83 -3.42
C ILE A 337 0.78 11.20 -4.23
N PHE A 338 1.66 12.00 -3.64
CA PHE A 338 2.88 12.48 -4.29
C PHE A 338 4.03 11.46 -4.20
N ILE A 339 4.24 10.82 -3.05
CA ILE A 339 5.37 9.91 -2.85
C ILE A 339 5.14 8.56 -3.54
N PHE A 340 3.91 8.08 -3.64
CA PHE A 340 3.59 6.79 -4.27
C PHE A 340 4.11 6.67 -5.72
N PRO A 341 3.76 7.60 -6.65
CA PRO A 341 4.30 7.56 -8.00
C PRO A 341 5.84 7.76 -8.04
N ALA A 342 6.39 8.61 -7.17
CA ALA A 342 7.85 8.77 -7.06
C ALA A 342 8.56 7.45 -6.72
N ARG A 343 8.00 6.68 -5.76
CA ARG A 343 8.52 5.36 -5.36
C ARG A 343 8.35 4.30 -6.45
N MET A 344 7.27 4.37 -7.23
CA MET A 344 7.11 3.49 -8.38
C MET A 344 8.19 3.73 -9.44
N LEU A 345 8.52 5.00 -9.69
CA LEU A 345 9.54 5.40 -10.66
C LEU A 345 10.96 5.02 -10.22
N SER A 346 11.30 5.14 -8.94
CA SER A 346 12.61 4.68 -8.44
C SER A 346 12.79 3.17 -8.58
N GLY A 347 11.73 2.39 -8.31
CA GLY A 347 11.69 0.96 -8.59
C GLY A 347 11.83 0.64 -10.08
N TRP A 348 11.13 1.38 -10.95
CA TRP A 348 11.20 1.21 -12.40
C TRP A 348 12.59 1.53 -12.96
N ALA A 349 13.23 2.61 -12.50
CA ALA A 349 14.58 2.97 -12.91
C ALA A 349 15.60 1.85 -12.61
N LEU A 350 15.46 1.19 -11.45
CA LEU A 350 16.26 0.01 -11.12
C LEU A 350 15.95 -1.19 -12.01
N ALA A 351 14.67 -1.44 -12.32
CA ALA A 351 14.29 -2.55 -13.18
C ALA A 351 14.83 -2.37 -14.61
N VAL A 352 14.75 -1.15 -15.14
CA VAL A 352 15.29 -0.82 -16.47
C VAL A 352 16.80 -0.98 -16.50
N ALA A 353 17.51 -0.51 -15.45
CA ALA A 353 18.95 -0.72 -15.33
C ALA A 353 19.31 -2.21 -15.33
N LYS A 354 18.66 -3.01 -14.49
CA LYS A 354 18.93 -4.46 -14.37
C LYS A 354 18.69 -5.25 -15.66
N ARG A 355 17.78 -4.80 -16.52
CA ARG A 355 17.49 -5.44 -17.82
C ARG A 355 18.53 -5.09 -18.90
N ARG A 356 19.36 -4.07 -18.68
CA ARG A 356 20.36 -3.61 -19.66
C ARG A 356 21.75 -4.11 -19.25
N GLU A 357 22.29 -5.04 -20.02
CA GLU A 357 23.64 -5.56 -19.80
C GLU A 357 24.72 -4.57 -20.28
N LYS A 358 24.44 -3.85 -21.37
CA LYS A 358 25.39 -2.89 -21.97
C LYS A 358 25.27 -1.51 -21.32
N PRO A 359 26.39 -0.80 -21.11
CA PRO A 359 26.38 0.56 -20.61
C PRO A 359 25.69 1.50 -21.62
N ALA A 360 24.98 2.51 -21.11
CA ALA A 360 24.42 3.55 -21.97
C ALA A 360 25.53 4.39 -22.62
N HIS A 361 25.21 5.00 -23.77
CA HIS A 361 26.13 5.88 -24.48
C HIS A 361 26.68 6.98 -23.57
N PHE A 362 27.96 7.31 -23.77
CA PHE A 362 28.69 8.28 -22.94
C PHE A 362 27.98 9.64 -22.84
N ALA A 363 27.47 10.16 -23.97
CA ALA A 363 26.73 11.42 -24.01
C ALA A 363 25.51 11.41 -23.07
N TRP A 364 24.73 10.33 -23.10
CA TRP A 364 23.54 10.17 -22.26
C TRP A 364 23.88 10.10 -20.77
N ARG A 365 25.00 9.45 -20.42
CA ARG A 365 25.49 9.37 -19.04
C ARG A 365 25.91 10.73 -18.50
N TRP A 366 26.60 11.53 -19.31
CA TRP A 366 27.02 12.87 -18.91
C TRP A 366 25.86 13.83 -18.85
N LEU A 367 24.95 13.78 -19.82
CA LEU A 367 23.75 14.61 -19.83
C LEU A 367 22.90 14.37 -18.57
N SER A 368 22.64 13.11 -18.19
CA SER A 368 21.89 12.83 -16.96
C SER A 368 22.62 13.25 -15.68
N ARG A 369 23.96 13.16 -15.64
CA ARG A 369 24.75 13.62 -14.49
C ARG A 369 24.69 15.13 -14.35
N LEU A 370 24.94 15.84 -15.44
CA LEU A 370 24.87 17.30 -15.48
C LEU A 370 23.46 17.79 -15.19
N ALA A 371 22.43 17.10 -15.68
CA ALA A 371 21.03 17.45 -15.43
C ALA A 371 20.57 17.08 -14.00
N ALA A 372 21.21 16.14 -13.30
CA ALA A 372 20.87 15.80 -11.92
C ALA A 372 21.33 16.87 -10.91
N ILE A 373 22.48 17.52 -11.19
CA ILE A 373 23.05 18.57 -10.33
C ILE A 373 22.07 19.73 -10.10
N PRO A 374 21.52 20.41 -11.13
CA PRO A 374 20.62 21.53 -10.91
C PRO A 374 19.35 21.09 -10.18
N VAL A 375 18.83 19.88 -10.45
CA VAL A 375 17.64 19.36 -9.74
C VAL A 375 17.90 19.24 -8.24
N VAL A 376 19.03 18.64 -7.86
CA VAL A 376 19.41 18.47 -6.45
C VAL A 376 19.71 19.82 -5.81
N VAL A 377 20.46 20.70 -6.49
CA VAL A 377 20.80 22.03 -5.99
C VAL A 377 19.55 22.87 -5.79
N SER A 378 18.62 22.89 -6.75
CA SER A 378 17.34 23.59 -6.63
C SER A 378 16.53 23.06 -5.44
N TYR A 379 16.46 21.74 -5.25
CA TYR A 379 15.77 21.16 -4.10
C TYR A 379 16.42 21.58 -2.77
N ILE A 380 17.75 21.53 -2.66
CA ILE A 380 18.47 21.96 -1.45
C ILE A 380 18.27 23.45 -1.21
N PHE A 381 18.30 24.27 -2.25
CA PHE A 381 18.04 25.70 -2.16
C PHE A 381 16.63 25.97 -1.60
N PHE A 382 15.60 25.32 -2.14
CA PHE A 382 14.24 25.44 -1.61
C PHE A 382 14.16 24.94 -0.16
N MET A 383 14.74 23.78 0.15
CA MET A 383 14.76 23.25 1.51
C MET A 383 15.46 24.20 2.49
N TYR A 384 16.58 24.79 2.09
CA TYR A 384 17.31 25.78 2.87
C TYR A 384 16.46 27.04 3.07
N LEU A 385 15.80 27.55 2.03
CA LEU A 385 14.86 28.66 2.15
C LEU A 385 13.70 28.33 3.11
N PHE A 386 13.14 27.12 3.04
CA PHE A 386 12.12 26.65 3.99
C PHE A 386 12.63 26.54 5.43
N LEU A 387 13.92 26.23 5.64
CA LEU A 387 14.52 26.19 6.98
C LEU A 387 14.42 27.54 7.70
N TYR A 388 14.54 28.65 6.96
CA TYR A 388 14.45 30.01 7.51
C TYR A 388 13.01 30.51 7.64
N ILE A 389 12.08 30.00 6.82
CA ILE A 389 10.66 30.42 6.84
C ILE A 389 9.83 29.56 7.82
N SER A 390 10.22 28.31 8.07
CA SER A 390 9.39 27.38 8.84
C SER A 390 9.36 27.67 10.34
N TRP A 391 8.14 27.66 10.92
CA TRP A 391 7.88 27.92 12.34
C TRP A 391 8.52 26.88 13.29
N ARG A 392 8.77 25.64 12.82
CA ARG A 392 9.39 24.54 13.61
C ARG A 392 10.93 24.51 13.58
N GLY A 393 11.59 25.45 12.90
CA GLY A 393 13.06 25.55 12.92
C GLY A 393 13.80 24.26 12.48
N ALA A 394 14.82 23.86 13.26
CA ALA A 394 15.75 22.77 12.93
C ALA A 394 15.11 21.36 12.88
N ASP A 395 14.00 21.14 13.60
CA ASP A 395 13.28 19.86 13.61
C ASP A 395 12.65 19.54 12.25
N SER A 396 12.48 20.56 11.40
CA SER A 396 12.02 20.37 10.03
C SER A 396 13.01 19.57 9.15
N LEU A 397 14.31 19.57 9.49
CA LEU A 397 15.34 18.84 8.73
C LEU A 397 15.33 17.33 8.99
N LEU A 398 14.82 16.89 10.15
CA LEU A 398 14.67 15.47 10.48
C LEU A 398 13.44 14.87 9.79
N GLU A 399 12.42 15.68 9.51
CA GLU A 399 11.22 15.29 8.77
C GLU A 399 11.44 15.42 7.24
N GLN A 400 12.30 14.57 6.69
CA GLN A 400 12.52 14.56 5.24
C GLN A 400 11.44 13.80 4.50
N HIS A 401 10.40 14.51 4.07
CA HIS A 401 9.24 13.95 3.36
C HIS A 401 9.60 13.29 2.03
N ALA A 402 10.78 13.60 1.46
CA ALA A 402 11.32 12.88 0.30
C ALA A 402 11.65 11.40 0.61
N PHE A 403 11.98 11.05 1.87
CA PHE A 403 12.49 9.72 2.22
C PHE A 403 11.85 9.05 3.43
N LEU A 404 11.30 9.84 4.35
CA LEU A 404 10.67 9.45 5.59
C LEU A 404 9.20 9.85 5.57
N VAL A 405 8.39 9.14 6.35
CA VAL A 405 6.96 9.42 6.50
C VAL A 405 6.81 10.68 7.35
N PRO A 406 5.80 11.54 7.10
CA PRO A 406 5.47 12.62 8.01
C PRO A 406 5.37 12.06 9.41
N VAL A 407 6.21 12.55 10.31
CA VAL A 407 6.09 12.26 11.73
C VAL A 407 5.38 13.48 12.28
N PRO A 408 4.09 13.38 12.66
CA PRO A 408 3.51 14.38 13.52
C PRO A 408 4.22 14.21 14.86
N PHE A 409 5.38 14.83 15.02
CA PHE A 409 5.95 15.02 16.33
C PHE A 409 4.90 15.79 17.10
N LEU A 410 4.29 15.06 18.03
CA LEU A 410 3.46 15.55 19.10
C LEU A 410 4.12 16.82 19.62
N GLY A 411 3.38 17.91 19.64
CA GLY A 411 3.80 19.11 20.35
C GLY A 411 4.21 18.69 21.76
N ALA A 412 5.52 18.78 22.01
CA ALA A 412 6.03 19.17 23.30
C ALA A 412 6.35 20.66 23.17
#